data_AF-A0A285BHX9-F1
#
_entry.id   AF-A0A285BHX9-F1
#
_cell.length_a   1.000
_cell.length_b   1.000
_cell.length_c   1.000
_cell.angle_alpha   90.00
_cell.angle_beta   90.00
_cell.angle_gamma   90.00
#
_symmetry.space_group_name_H-M   'P 1'
#
loop_
_entity.id
_entity.type
_entity.pdbx_description
1 polymer ?
#
loop_
_entity_poly.entity_id
_entity_poly.type
_entity_poly.pdbx_seq_one_letter_code
_entity_poly.pdbx_strand_id
1 'polypeptide(L)'
;MKIYTKTGDSGETSLLGNIRVPKCDMRVEAYGTIDEANSYLGLVRYSIIDKDLKNIIINIQKKLFDVAAELASIDRERFPEKIREEDVLELEKIIDEYSNKIPKQQGFVIPGNSKSAYFDVARTIIRRAERCIISLNFKERVNPHLIKYINRLSDLIYILARFVDYSEIYEKVKKVVGLSPIKKMNLELARKIAESAEYMAEKIGIPVVITIVDDGGNLVLQERMDGALLLSINISKGKAYTAVALKMNTEDLKDMTGPNGELLGINTVDKKVVTFGGGIALKIGNDVIGGLGVSGGTVEQDMKIAKAGFEKFKEVMYNGD
;
A
#
# COMPACT_ATOMS: atom_id res chain seq x y z
N MET A 1 -42.79 -9.67 -6.30
CA MET A 1 -42.82 -10.64 -7.41
C MET A 1 -42.38 -12.00 -6.84
N LYS A 2 -43.11 -13.11 -7.08
CA LYS A 2 -42.65 -14.44 -6.62
C LYS A 2 -41.46 -14.87 -7.48
N ILE A 3 -40.39 -15.36 -6.84
CA ILE A 3 -39.15 -15.76 -7.54
C ILE A 3 -39.36 -17.06 -8.33
N TYR A 4 -40.14 -18.01 -7.82
CA TYR A 4 -40.45 -19.25 -8.53
C TYR A 4 -41.71 -19.12 -9.40
N THR A 5 -41.62 -19.45 -10.69
CA THR A 5 -42.73 -19.43 -11.66
C THR A 5 -43.27 -20.80 -12.03
N LYS A 6 -42.53 -21.89 -11.70
CA LYS A 6 -42.79 -23.29 -12.10
C LYS A 6 -42.78 -23.58 -13.60
N THR A 7 -42.56 -22.56 -14.45
CA THR A 7 -42.53 -22.74 -15.91
C THR A 7 -41.35 -23.60 -16.38
N GLY A 8 -40.29 -23.71 -15.57
CA GLY A 8 -39.11 -24.51 -15.87
C GLY A 8 -39.12 -25.95 -15.33
N ASP A 9 -40.23 -26.41 -14.73
CA ASP A 9 -40.31 -27.74 -14.10
C ASP A 9 -40.29 -28.86 -15.14
N SER A 10 -40.66 -28.57 -16.39
CA SER A 10 -40.56 -29.51 -17.53
C SER A 10 -39.13 -29.66 -18.09
N GLY A 11 -38.13 -29.02 -17.47
CA GLY A 11 -36.74 -29.08 -17.93
C GLY A 11 -36.35 -28.04 -18.99
N GLU A 12 -37.24 -27.11 -19.33
CA GLU A 12 -36.99 -26.03 -20.30
C GLU A 12 -36.81 -24.66 -19.62
N THR A 13 -36.17 -23.72 -20.31
CA THR A 13 -36.01 -22.33 -19.88
C THR A 13 -36.21 -21.37 -21.05
N SER A 14 -36.49 -20.10 -20.78
CA SER A 14 -36.63 -19.07 -21.81
C SER A 14 -35.35 -18.26 -21.92
N LEU A 15 -34.84 -18.12 -23.14
CA LEU A 15 -33.75 -17.22 -23.49
C LEU A 15 -34.23 -15.77 -23.57
N LEU A 16 -33.27 -14.85 -23.65
CA LEU A 16 -33.53 -13.44 -23.90
C LEU A 16 -34.09 -13.31 -25.33
N GLY A 17 -35.39 -12.99 -25.45
CA GLY A 17 -36.12 -13.06 -26.72
C GLY A 17 -37.31 -14.04 -26.73
N ASN A 18 -37.65 -14.63 -25.59
CA ASN A 18 -38.81 -15.53 -25.41
C ASN A 18 -38.74 -16.86 -26.17
N ILE A 19 -37.55 -17.25 -26.62
CA ILE A 19 -37.31 -18.57 -27.23
C ILE A 19 -37.11 -19.59 -26.10
N ARG A 20 -37.87 -20.69 -26.12
CA ARG A 20 -37.68 -21.78 -25.15
C ARG A 20 -36.67 -22.79 -25.64
N VAL A 21 -35.77 -23.19 -24.75
CA VAL A 21 -34.75 -24.21 -24.98
C VAL A 21 -34.67 -25.17 -23.79
N PRO A 22 -34.21 -26.42 -23.97
CA PRO A 22 -33.87 -27.29 -22.85
C PRO A 22 -32.84 -26.66 -21.92
N LYS A 23 -32.90 -26.90 -20.62
CA LYS A 23 -31.91 -26.38 -19.64
C LYS A 23 -30.49 -26.93 -19.85
N CYS A 24 -30.36 -28.05 -20.56
CA CYS A 24 -29.07 -28.64 -20.95
C CYS A 24 -28.55 -28.12 -22.30
N ASP A 25 -29.19 -27.11 -22.88
CA ASP A 25 -28.72 -26.49 -24.11
C ASP A 25 -27.32 -25.83 -23.91
N MET A 26 -26.48 -25.88 -24.94
CA MET A 26 -25.10 -25.37 -24.88
C MET A 26 -25.03 -23.89 -24.55
N ARG A 27 -26.04 -23.11 -24.97
CA ARG A 27 -26.15 -21.69 -24.64
C ARG A 27 -26.43 -21.49 -23.16
N VAL A 28 -27.32 -22.31 -22.59
CA VAL A 28 -27.65 -22.29 -21.16
C VAL A 28 -26.44 -22.67 -20.33
N GLU A 29 -25.70 -23.70 -20.73
CA GLU A 29 -24.44 -24.09 -20.10
C GLU A 29 -23.40 -22.97 -20.16
N ALA A 30 -23.26 -22.28 -21.29
CA ALA A 30 -22.28 -21.22 -21.48
C ALA A 30 -22.53 -20.03 -20.54
N TYR A 31 -23.72 -19.42 -20.56
CA TYR A 31 -23.99 -18.29 -19.67
C TYR A 31 -24.15 -18.74 -18.19
N GLY A 32 -24.57 -19.98 -17.94
CA GLY A 32 -24.63 -20.55 -16.59
C GLY A 32 -23.24 -20.70 -15.97
N THR A 33 -22.25 -21.15 -16.76
CA THR A 33 -20.85 -21.22 -16.29
C THR A 33 -20.26 -19.83 -16.06
N ILE A 34 -20.67 -18.81 -16.84
CA ILE A 34 -20.31 -17.41 -16.59
C ILE A 34 -20.90 -16.92 -15.27
N ASP A 35 -22.15 -17.26 -14.96
CA ASP A 35 -22.78 -16.91 -13.68
C ASP A 35 -22.09 -17.59 -12.48
N GLU A 36 -21.63 -18.83 -12.64
CA GLU A 36 -20.80 -19.51 -11.64
C GLU A 36 -19.46 -18.78 -11.43
N ALA A 37 -18.77 -18.39 -12.51
CA ALA A 37 -17.55 -17.60 -12.43
C ALA A 37 -17.81 -16.26 -11.72
N ASN A 38 -18.89 -15.57 -12.08
CA ASN A 38 -19.29 -14.29 -11.51
C ASN A 38 -19.60 -14.40 -10.01
N SER A 39 -20.30 -15.46 -9.62
CA SER A 39 -20.61 -15.79 -8.22
C SER A 39 -19.32 -16.05 -7.42
N TYR A 40 -18.38 -16.80 -7.98
CA TYR A 40 -17.11 -17.09 -7.32
C TYR A 40 -16.23 -15.84 -7.21
N LEU A 41 -16.25 -14.94 -8.20
CA LEU A 41 -15.60 -13.62 -8.09
C LEU A 41 -16.18 -12.77 -6.94
N GLY A 42 -17.43 -13.03 -6.54
CA GLY A 42 -18.01 -12.46 -5.31
C GLY A 42 -17.28 -12.91 -4.06
N LEU A 43 -16.92 -14.20 -3.96
CA LEU A 43 -16.10 -14.74 -2.88
C LEU A 43 -14.67 -14.19 -2.90
N VAL A 44 -14.07 -14.09 -4.10
CA VAL A 44 -12.77 -13.44 -4.28
C VAL A 44 -12.79 -12.03 -3.69
N ARG A 45 -13.78 -11.22 -4.08
CA ARG A 45 -13.92 -9.84 -3.59
C ARG A 45 -14.12 -9.75 -2.08
N TYR A 46 -14.82 -10.71 -1.48
CA TYR A 46 -15.00 -10.77 -0.03
C TYR A 46 -13.68 -11.10 0.70
N SER A 47 -12.87 -11.99 0.13
CA SER A 47 -11.62 -12.46 0.75
C SER A 47 -10.51 -11.41 0.83
N ILE A 48 -10.50 -10.43 -0.09
CA ILE A 48 -9.47 -9.39 -0.22
C ILE A 48 -9.77 -8.16 0.64
N ILE A 49 -8.72 -7.43 1.03
CA ILE A 49 -8.83 -6.17 1.79
C ILE A 49 -8.61 -4.97 0.86
N ASP A 50 -7.66 -5.09 -0.06
CA ASP A 50 -7.26 -4.09 -1.06
C ASP A 50 -8.47 -3.54 -1.84
N LYS A 51 -8.63 -2.20 -1.81
CA LYS A 51 -9.77 -1.50 -2.42
C LYS A 51 -9.68 -1.48 -3.94
N ASP A 52 -8.48 -1.38 -4.51
CA ASP A 52 -8.28 -1.29 -5.95
C ASP A 52 -8.57 -2.63 -6.60
N LEU A 53 -8.10 -3.73 -5.99
CA LEU A 53 -8.47 -5.08 -6.42
C LEU A 53 -9.98 -5.30 -6.32
N LYS A 54 -10.64 -4.83 -5.25
CA LYS A 54 -12.11 -4.93 -5.14
C LYS A 54 -12.82 -4.20 -6.27
N ASN A 55 -12.34 -3.01 -6.64
CA ASN A 55 -12.88 -2.19 -7.71
C ASN A 55 -12.71 -2.85 -9.08
N ILE A 56 -11.54 -3.45 -9.35
CA ILE A 56 -11.30 -4.23 -10.57
C ILE A 56 -12.28 -5.41 -10.64
N ILE A 57 -12.40 -6.17 -9.54
CA ILE A 57 -13.27 -7.36 -9.52
C ILE A 57 -14.75 -7.00 -9.68
N ILE A 58 -15.27 -5.95 -9.03
CA ILE A 58 -16.67 -5.53 -9.27
C ILE A 58 -16.91 -5.08 -10.71
N ASN A 59 -15.94 -4.41 -11.34
CA ASN A 59 -16.07 -4.00 -12.74
C ASN A 59 -16.10 -5.22 -13.67
N ILE A 60 -15.26 -6.22 -13.42
CA ILE A 60 -15.31 -7.53 -14.10
C ILE A 60 -16.67 -8.19 -13.90
N GLN A 61 -17.19 -8.24 -12.67
CA GLN A 61 -18.50 -8.85 -12.39
C GLN A 61 -19.64 -8.16 -13.15
N LYS A 62 -19.62 -6.83 -13.24
CA LYS A 62 -20.58 -6.06 -14.07
C LYS A 62 -20.45 -6.43 -15.54
N LYS A 63 -19.22 -6.53 -16.06
CA LYS A 63 -19.00 -6.91 -17.46
C LYS A 63 -19.39 -8.36 -17.74
N LEU A 64 -19.22 -9.28 -16.78
CA LEU A 64 -19.70 -10.66 -16.90
C LEU A 64 -21.24 -10.75 -16.96
N PHE A 65 -21.99 -9.81 -16.36
CA PHE A 65 -23.43 -9.72 -16.60
C PHE A 65 -23.74 -9.36 -18.05
N ASP A 66 -22.97 -8.46 -18.66
CA ASP A 66 -23.13 -8.14 -20.09
C ASP A 66 -22.76 -9.33 -20.97
N VAL A 67 -21.68 -10.07 -20.67
CA VAL A 67 -21.32 -11.33 -21.32
C VAL A 67 -22.47 -12.34 -21.24
N ALA A 68 -23.02 -12.56 -20.05
CA ALA A 68 -24.11 -13.51 -19.83
C ALA A 68 -25.38 -13.09 -20.60
N ALA A 69 -25.71 -11.79 -20.62
CA ALA A 69 -26.84 -11.27 -21.36
C ALA A 69 -26.68 -11.45 -22.87
N GLU A 70 -25.48 -11.21 -23.40
CA GLU A 70 -25.16 -11.41 -24.82
C GLU A 70 -25.25 -12.89 -25.20
N LEU A 71 -24.69 -13.78 -24.37
CA LEU A 71 -24.81 -15.24 -24.55
C LEU A 71 -26.26 -15.73 -24.41
N ALA A 72 -27.10 -15.08 -23.61
CA ALA A 72 -28.50 -15.45 -23.47
C ALA A 72 -29.38 -14.97 -24.64
N SER A 73 -28.87 -14.09 -25.52
CA SER A 73 -29.62 -13.56 -26.66
C SER A 73 -29.31 -14.29 -27.97
N ILE A 74 -30.36 -14.60 -28.72
CA ILE A 74 -30.26 -15.08 -30.11
C ILE A 74 -30.46 -13.91 -31.09
N ASP A 75 -31.31 -12.96 -30.72
CA ASP A 75 -31.67 -11.80 -31.54
C ASP A 75 -30.67 -10.66 -31.31
N ARG A 76 -29.84 -10.42 -32.33
CA ARG A 76 -28.80 -9.38 -32.34
C ARG A 76 -29.33 -7.99 -32.68
N GLU A 77 -30.53 -7.89 -33.26
CA GLU A 77 -31.17 -6.59 -33.51
C GLU A 77 -31.74 -6.03 -32.21
N ARG A 78 -32.36 -6.90 -31.40
CA ARG A 78 -32.94 -6.52 -30.11
C ARG A 78 -31.89 -6.40 -29.00
N PHE A 79 -30.80 -7.15 -29.08
CA PHE A 79 -29.67 -7.08 -28.15
C PHE A 79 -28.36 -7.01 -28.92
N PRO A 80 -27.82 -5.80 -29.16
CA PRO A 80 -26.56 -5.64 -29.86
C PRO A 80 -25.40 -6.20 -29.03
N GLU A 81 -24.31 -6.53 -29.73
CA GLU A 81 -23.05 -6.95 -29.11
C GLU A 81 -22.58 -5.86 -28.12
N LYS A 82 -22.46 -6.25 -26.86
CA LYS A 82 -22.06 -5.39 -25.75
C LYS A 82 -20.56 -5.43 -25.51
N ILE A 83 -19.95 -6.59 -25.74
CA ILE A 83 -18.52 -6.78 -25.57
C ILE A 83 -17.79 -6.35 -26.83
N ARG A 84 -16.87 -5.40 -26.68
CA ARG A 84 -16.13 -4.78 -27.77
C ARG A 84 -14.62 -4.98 -27.62
N GLU A 85 -13.87 -4.51 -28.61
CA GLU A 85 -12.41 -4.54 -28.58
C GLU A 85 -11.84 -3.72 -27.42
N GLU A 86 -12.46 -2.59 -27.08
CA GLU A 86 -12.01 -1.73 -25.99
C GLU A 86 -12.04 -2.45 -24.64
N ASP A 87 -13.01 -3.34 -24.42
CA ASP A 87 -13.10 -4.14 -23.19
C ASP A 87 -11.92 -5.12 -23.07
N VAL A 88 -11.44 -5.66 -24.19
CA VAL A 88 -10.28 -6.56 -24.22
C VAL A 88 -9.00 -5.77 -23.93
N LEU A 89 -8.85 -4.60 -24.56
CA LEU A 89 -7.71 -3.71 -24.34
C LEU A 89 -7.65 -3.20 -22.89
N GLU A 90 -8.79 -2.96 -22.25
CA GLU A 90 -8.84 -2.60 -20.83
C GLU A 90 -8.27 -3.72 -19.95
N LEU A 91 -8.60 -4.99 -20.22
CA LEU A 91 -8.01 -6.12 -19.48
C LEU A 91 -6.50 -6.21 -19.70
N GLU A 92 -6.03 -6.05 -20.93
CA GLU A 92 -4.60 -6.06 -21.28
C GLU A 92 -3.83 -4.97 -20.54
N LYS A 93 -4.37 -3.76 -20.48
CA LYS A 93 -3.78 -2.66 -19.71
C LYS A 93 -3.64 -3.01 -18.22
N ILE A 94 -4.66 -3.60 -17.62
CA ILE A 94 -4.61 -4.02 -16.21
C ILE A 94 -3.59 -5.16 -16.03
N ILE A 95 -3.52 -6.10 -16.98
CA ILE A 95 -2.54 -7.18 -16.96
C ILE A 95 -1.12 -6.61 -16.94
N ASP A 96 -0.81 -5.67 -17.83
CA ASP A 96 0.51 -5.04 -17.91
C ASP A 96 0.84 -4.26 -16.63
N GLU A 97 -0.13 -3.51 -16.10
CA GLU A 97 0.03 -2.76 -14.85
C GLU A 97 0.42 -3.69 -13.69
N TYR A 98 -0.31 -4.78 -13.49
CA TYR A 98 -0.06 -5.70 -12.37
C TYR A 98 1.13 -6.62 -12.61
N SER A 99 1.46 -6.92 -13.87
CA SER A 99 2.68 -7.64 -14.23
C SER A 99 3.94 -6.85 -13.85
N ASN A 100 3.92 -5.53 -14.04
CA ASN A 100 5.03 -4.65 -13.67
C ASN A 100 5.20 -4.48 -12.15
N LYS A 101 4.18 -4.79 -11.35
CA LYS A 101 4.22 -4.72 -9.87
C LYS A 101 4.81 -5.98 -9.22
N ILE A 102 4.99 -7.07 -9.96
CA ILE A 102 5.54 -8.32 -9.45
C ILE A 102 6.90 -8.66 -10.08
N PRO A 103 7.81 -9.32 -9.35
CA PRO A 103 9.05 -9.80 -9.94
C PRO A 103 8.77 -10.84 -11.03
N LYS A 104 9.64 -10.88 -12.06
CA LYS A 104 9.54 -11.89 -13.12
C LYS A 104 9.59 -13.30 -12.52
N GLN A 105 8.52 -14.06 -12.72
CA GLN A 105 8.44 -15.43 -12.24
C GLN A 105 9.29 -16.37 -13.09
N GLN A 106 10.04 -17.24 -12.43
CA GLN A 106 10.78 -18.33 -13.05
C GLN A 106 10.08 -19.64 -12.67
N GLY A 107 9.46 -20.30 -13.65
CA GLY A 107 8.80 -21.60 -13.47
C GLY A 107 7.31 -21.54 -13.13
N PHE A 108 6.72 -22.72 -12.95
CA PHE A 108 5.29 -22.89 -12.66
C PHE A 108 4.97 -22.59 -11.20
N VAL A 109 3.82 -21.95 -10.97
CA VAL A 109 3.32 -21.65 -9.62
C VAL A 109 2.25 -22.66 -9.24
N ILE A 110 2.40 -23.28 -8.06
CA ILE A 110 1.37 -24.13 -7.47
C ILE A 110 0.28 -23.23 -6.89
N PRO A 111 -1.00 -23.43 -7.29
CA PRO A 111 -2.09 -22.59 -6.81
C PRO A 111 -2.39 -22.85 -5.33
N GLY A 112 -2.75 -21.79 -4.59
CA GLY A 112 -3.26 -21.92 -3.23
C GLY A 112 -2.29 -21.60 -2.08
N ASN A 113 -1.18 -20.91 -2.35
CA ASN A 113 -0.21 -20.52 -1.32
C ASN A 113 -0.68 -19.36 -0.40
N SER A 114 -1.77 -18.69 -0.77
CA SER A 114 -2.34 -17.56 -0.02
C SER A 114 -3.83 -17.36 -0.35
N LYS A 115 -4.39 -16.18 -0.06
CA LYS A 115 -5.69 -15.77 -0.59
C LYS A 115 -5.77 -15.79 -2.13
N SER A 116 -4.63 -15.89 -2.82
CA SER A 116 -4.56 -16.20 -4.25
C SER A 116 -5.33 -17.46 -4.65
N ALA A 117 -5.53 -18.41 -3.71
CA ALA A 117 -6.33 -19.62 -3.92
C ALA A 117 -7.70 -19.33 -4.55
N TYR A 118 -8.39 -18.29 -4.06
CA TYR A 118 -9.71 -17.92 -4.58
C TYR A 118 -9.63 -17.45 -6.03
N PHE A 119 -8.60 -16.68 -6.39
CA PHE A 119 -8.38 -16.25 -7.77
C PHE A 119 -8.03 -17.45 -8.66
N ASP A 120 -7.18 -18.36 -8.18
CA ASP A 120 -6.80 -19.56 -8.93
C ASP A 120 -8.01 -20.44 -9.25
N VAL A 121 -8.94 -20.60 -8.31
CA VAL A 121 -10.20 -21.31 -8.56
C VAL A 121 -11.06 -20.55 -9.57
N ALA A 122 -11.27 -19.24 -9.37
CA ALA A 122 -12.03 -18.41 -10.32
C ALA A 122 -11.48 -18.52 -11.75
N ARG A 123 -10.15 -18.49 -11.91
CA ARG A 123 -9.47 -18.67 -13.20
C ARG A 123 -9.83 -20.00 -13.85
N THR A 124 -9.88 -21.10 -13.10
CA THR A 124 -10.27 -22.42 -13.65
C THR A 124 -11.73 -22.45 -14.11
N ILE A 125 -12.63 -21.78 -13.38
CA ILE A 125 -14.04 -21.66 -13.76
C ILE A 125 -14.19 -20.81 -15.02
N ILE A 126 -13.47 -19.69 -15.13
CA ILE A 126 -13.44 -18.84 -16.33
C ILE A 126 -12.94 -19.62 -17.54
N ARG A 127 -11.87 -20.43 -17.39
CA ARG A 127 -11.41 -21.34 -18.44
C ARG A 127 -12.41 -22.45 -18.77
N ARG A 128 -13.26 -22.86 -17.82
CA ARG A 128 -14.38 -23.77 -18.10
C ARG A 128 -15.44 -23.06 -18.93
N ALA A 129 -15.82 -21.84 -18.56
CA ALA A 129 -16.75 -21.02 -19.34
C ALA A 129 -16.24 -20.76 -20.76
N GLU A 130 -14.95 -20.48 -20.93
CA GLU A 130 -14.28 -20.35 -22.24
C GLU A 130 -14.53 -21.58 -23.13
N ARG A 131 -14.34 -22.79 -22.59
CA ARG A 131 -14.59 -24.04 -23.34
C ARG A 131 -16.08 -24.22 -23.70
N CYS A 132 -16.99 -23.86 -22.80
CA CYS A 132 -18.43 -23.90 -23.08
C CYS A 132 -18.81 -22.92 -24.20
N ILE A 133 -18.26 -21.70 -24.18
CA ILE A 133 -18.47 -20.68 -25.20
C ILE A 133 -17.89 -21.12 -26.55
N ILE A 134 -16.69 -21.70 -26.57
CA ILE A 134 -16.09 -22.24 -27.80
C ILE A 134 -16.94 -23.39 -28.36
N SER A 135 -17.46 -24.26 -27.50
CA SER A 135 -18.36 -25.36 -27.89
C SER A 135 -19.65 -24.83 -28.53
N LEU A 136 -20.23 -23.77 -27.96
CA LEU A 136 -21.36 -23.07 -28.56
C LEU A 136 -20.98 -22.45 -29.91
N ASN A 137 -19.78 -21.86 -30.02
CA ASN A 137 -19.31 -21.20 -31.24
C ASN A 137 -19.17 -22.14 -32.44
N PHE A 138 -18.98 -23.44 -32.22
CA PHE A 138 -18.99 -24.43 -33.30
C PHE A 138 -20.37 -24.65 -33.93
N LYS A 139 -21.45 -24.33 -33.20
CA LYS A 139 -22.83 -24.50 -33.68
C LYS A 139 -23.48 -23.18 -34.08
N GLU A 140 -23.19 -22.13 -33.33
CA GLU A 140 -23.83 -20.82 -33.47
C GLU A 140 -22.78 -19.73 -33.39
N ARG A 141 -22.91 -18.69 -34.21
CA ARG A 141 -21.94 -17.58 -34.20
C ARG A 141 -21.97 -16.87 -32.83
N VAL A 142 -20.84 -16.90 -32.13
CA VAL A 142 -20.58 -16.06 -30.94
C VAL A 142 -19.73 -14.84 -31.36
N ASN A 143 -19.90 -13.72 -30.66
CA ASN A 143 -19.08 -12.53 -30.85
C ASN A 143 -17.58 -12.85 -30.62
N PRO A 144 -16.69 -12.63 -31.59
CA PRO A 144 -15.26 -12.88 -31.43
C PRO A 144 -14.62 -12.07 -30.28
N HIS A 145 -15.09 -10.86 -30.01
CA HIS A 145 -14.58 -10.02 -28.92
C HIS A 145 -14.93 -10.61 -27.55
N LEU A 146 -16.11 -11.22 -27.40
CA LEU A 146 -16.51 -11.94 -26.20
C LEU A 146 -15.59 -13.13 -25.91
N ILE A 147 -15.25 -13.92 -26.94
CA ILE A 147 -14.32 -15.04 -26.80
C ILE A 147 -12.94 -14.55 -26.35
N LYS A 148 -12.41 -13.50 -27.00
CA LYS A 148 -11.14 -12.87 -26.62
C LYS A 148 -11.17 -12.31 -25.20
N TYR A 149 -12.28 -11.68 -24.80
CA TYR A 149 -12.47 -11.12 -23.47
C TYR A 149 -12.37 -12.19 -22.38
N ILE A 150 -13.06 -13.33 -22.55
CA ILE A 150 -13.01 -14.43 -21.57
C ILE A 150 -11.63 -15.08 -21.51
N ASN A 151 -10.97 -15.25 -22.65
CA ASN A 151 -9.59 -15.73 -22.70
C ASN A 151 -8.65 -14.81 -21.89
N ARG A 152 -8.67 -13.51 -22.20
CA ARG A 152 -7.85 -12.49 -21.54
C ARG A 152 -8.20 -12.31 -20.07
N LEU A 153 -9.46 -12.47 -19.70
CA LEU A 153 -9.89 -12.46 -18.31
C LEU A 153 -9.23 -13.58 -17.50
N SER A 154 -9.01 -14.76 -18.10
CA SER A 154 -8.28 -15.84 -17.41
C SER A 154 -6.81 -15.48 -17.12
N ASP A 155 -6.16 -14.72 -18.01
CA ASP A 155 -4.81 -14.17 -17.81
C ASP A 155 -4.82 -13.09 -16.72
N LEU A 156 -5.82 -12.20 -16.72
CA LEU A 156 -5.97 -11.17 -15.70
C LEU A 156 -6.16 -11.80 -14.31
N ILE A 157 -7.06 -12.77 -14.15
CA ILE A 157 -7.24 -13.41 -12.85
C ILE A 157 -5.96 -14.14 -12.41
N TYR A 158 -5.18 -14.70 -13.34
CA TYR A 158 -3.86 -15.26 -13.03
C TYR A 158 -2.90 -14.22 -12.47
N ILE A 159 -2.72 -13.08 -13.15
CA ILE A 159 -1.77 -12.07 -12.69
C ILE A 159 -2.19 -11.44 -11.36
N LEU A 160 -3.48 -11.22 -11.14
CA LEU A 160 -4.00 -10.75 -9.87
C LEU A 160 -3.75 -11.76 -8.75
N ALA A 161 -3.88 -13.08 -9.02
CA ALA A 161 -3.53 -14.12 -8.05
C ALA A 161 -2.06 -14.02 -7.62
N ARG A 162 -1.16 -13.83 -8.59
CA ARG A 162 0.29 -13.71 -8.34
C ARG A 162 0.66 -12.40 -7.65
N PHE A 163 -0.04 -11.30 -7.93
CA PHE A 163 0.11 -10.05 -7.19
C PHE A 163 -0.31 -10.20 -5.72
N VAL A 164 -1.38 -10.94 -5.44
CA VAL A 164 -1.81 -11.23 -4.06
C VAL A 164 -0.76 -12.07 -3.33
N ASP A 165 -0.23 -13.12 -3.96
CA ASP A 165 0.87 -13.92 -3.38
C ASP A 165 2.09 -13.03 -3.06
N TYR A 166 2.50 -12.20 -4.02
CA TYR A 166 3.65 -11.31 -3.85
C TYR A 166 3.43 -10.29 -2.73
N SER A 167 2.25 -9.66 -2.68
CA SER A 167 1.91 -8.67 -1.66
C SER A 167 1.92 -9.27 -0.25
N GLU A 168 1.38 -10.48 -0.08
CA GLU A 168 1.42 -11.16 1.22
C GLU A 168 2.85 -11.55 1.62
N ILE A 169 3.66 -12.05 0.69
CA ILE A 169 5.07 -12.35 0.94
C ILE A 169 5.83 -11.08 1.30
N TYR A 170 5.62 -10.00 0.55
CA TYR A 170 6.27 -8.72 0.76
C TYR A 170 5.94 -8.14 2.15
N GLU A 171 4.68 -8.22 2.59
CA GLU A 171 4.28 -7.79 3.93
C GLU A 171 4.87 -8.70 5.02
N LYS A 172 4.98 -10.02 4.79
CA LYS A 172 5.69 -10.93 5.72
C LYS A 172 7.17 -10.57 5.81
N VAL A 173 7.83 -10.33 4.68
CA VAL A 173 9.25 -9.94 4.63
C VAL A 173 9.45 -8.59 5.32
N LYS A 174 8.61 -7.58 5.08
CA LYS A 174 8.66 -6.30 5.80
C LYS A 174 8.62 -6.47 7.31
N LYS A 175 7.72 -7.33 7.81
CA LYS A 175 7.61 -7.63 9.25
C LYS A 175 8.86 -8.32 9.80
N VAL A 176 9.45 -9.25 9.05
CA VAL A 176 10.64 -9.99 9.47
C VAL A 176 11.91 -9.13 9.37
N VAL A 177 12.03 -8.29 8.34
CA VAL A 177 13.21 -7.45 8.05
C VAL A 177 13.14 -6.09 8.79
N GLY A 178 12.04 -5.79 9.47
CA GLY A 178 11.91 -4.55 10.25
C GLY A 178 11.65 -3.29 9.41
N LEU A 179 11.25 -3.44 8.14
CA LEU A 179 10.74 -2.35 7.30
C LEU A 179 9.30 -2.01 7.71
N SER A 180 9.15 -1.54 8.95
CA SER A 180 7.88 -1.03 9.48
C SER A 180 7.59 0.35 8.87
N PRO A 181 6.32 0.77 8.70
CA PRO A 181 6.00 2.20 8.55
C PRO A 181 6.75 2.96 9.65
N ILE A 182 7.42 4.06 9.30
CA ILE A 182 8.46 4.73 10.09
C ILE A 182 8.09 4.75 11.58
N LYS A 183 8.58 3.76 12.34
CA LYS A 183 8.37 3.65 13.80
C LYS A 183 9.65 3.92 14.57
N LYS A 184 10.78 4.00 13.88
CA LYS A 184 12.11 4.26 14.42
C LYS A 184 12.81 5.31 13.59
N MET A 185 13.77 6.02 14.18
CA MET A 185 14.61 6.94 13.45
C MET A 185 15.36 6.21 12.33
N ASN A 186 15.27 6.74 11.11
CA ASN A 186 16.02 6.27 9.95
C ASN A 186 16.60 7.47 9.19
N LEU A 187 17.47 7.20 8.22
CA LEU A 187 18.16 8.28 7.48
C LEU A 187 17.19 9.17 6.68
N GLU A 188 16.11 8.62 6.14
CA GLU A 188 15.13 9.39 5.36
C GLU A 188 14.39 10.41 6.24
N LEU A 189 13.88 9.99 7.39
CA LEU A 189 13.25 10.86 8.37
C LEU A 189 14.25 11.89 8.91
N ALA A 190 15.48 11.45 9.22
CA ALA A 190 16.53 12.34 9.70
C ALA A 190 16.82 13.48 8.72
N ARG A 191 16.93 13.19 7.42
CA ARG A 191 17.13 14.23 6.39
C ARG A 191 15.99 15.25 6.37
N LYS A 192 14.74 14.81 6.38
CA LYS A 192 13.57 15.72 6.40
C LYS A 192 13.58 16.65 7.61
N ILE A 193 13.94 16.13 8.79
CA ILE A 193 14.07 16.93 10.02
C ILE A 193 15.22 17.94 9.88
N ALA A 194 16.37 17.50 9.38
CA ALA A 194 17.55 18.33 9.24
C ALA A 194 17.33 19.46 8.21
N GLU A 195 16.75 19.18 7.05
CA GLU A 195 16.39 20.17 6.02
C GLU A 195 15.51 21.29 6.60
N SER A 196 14.51 20.94 7.42
CA SER A 196 13.65 21.95 8.04
C SER A 196 14.37 22.78 9.12
N ALA A 197 15.34 22.19 9.81
CA ALA A 197 16.18 22.90 10.77
C ALA A 197 17.17 23.83 10.04
N GLU A 198 17.82 23.34 8.99
CA GLU A 198 18.73 24.12 8.15
C GLU A 198 18.03 25.34 7.55
N TYR A 199 16.85 25.16 6.95
CA TYR A 199 16.06 26.26 6.41
C TYR A 199 15.74 27.33 7.48
N MET A 200 15.47 26.93 8.72
CA MET A 200 15.26 27.88 9.81
C MET A 200 16.55 28.58 10.22
N ALA A 201 17.68 27.88 10.21
CA ALA A 201 19.00 28.44 10.51
C ALA A 201 19.40 29.50 9.47
N GLU A 202 19.18 29.22 8.18
CA GLU A 202 19.36 30.17 7.08
C GLU A 202 18.48 31.41 7.25
N LYS A 203 17.20 31.21 7.58
CA LYS A 203 16.26 32.32 7.81
C LYS A 203 16.66 33.21 8.99
N ILE A 204 17.29 32.65 10.02
CA ILE A 204 17.81 33.39 11.17
C ILE A 204 19.17 34.03 10.84
N GLY A 205 19.88 33.53 9.82
CA GLY A 205 21.20 34.01 9.41
C GLY A 205 22.33 33.54 10.33
N ILE A 206 22.19 32.35 10.93
CA ILE A 206 23.20 31.78 11.84
C ILE A 206 23.60 30.37 11.37
N PRO A 207 24.88 30.13 11.01
CA PRO A 207 25.32 28.79 10.64
C PRO A 207 25.43 27.89 11.87
N VAL A 208 24.86 26.69 11.79
CA VAL A 208 24.79 25.73 12.89
C VAL A 208 25.28 24.33 12.49
N VAL A 209 25.46 23.47 13.49
CA VAL A 209 25.55 22.02 13.33
C VAL A 209 24.25 21.39 13.78
N ILE A 210 23.68 20.54 12.94
CA ILE A 210 22.45 19.78 13.19
C ILE A 210 22.85 18.31 13.33
N THR A 211 22.42 17.67 14.41
CA THR A 211 22.71 16.24 14.67
C THR A 211 21.43 15.51 15.00
N ILE A 212 21.26 14.32 14.42
CA ILE A 212 20.15 13.41 14.69
C ILE A 212 20.71 12.04 15.08
N VAL A 213 20.17 11.50 16.16
CA VAL A 213 20.53 10.18 16.71
C VAL A 213 19.31 9.26 16.80
N ASP A 214 19.54 7.94 16.82
CA ASP A 214 18.52 6.91 17.03
C ASP A 214 18.08 6.77 18.50
N ASP A 215 17.19 5.81 18.78
CA ASP A 215 16.69 5.48 20.12
C ASP A 215 17.76 4.98 21.10
N GLY A 216 18.92 4.55 20.58
CA GLY A 216 20.12 4.21 21.36
C GLY A 216 21.11 5.36 21.54
N GLY A 217 20.82 6.55 20.98
CA GLY A 217 21.73 7.69 20.99
C GLY A 217 22.90 7.56 20.00
N ASN A 218 22.81 6.64 19.03
CA ASN A 218 23.82 6.48 17.99
C ASN A 218 23.59 7.46 16.84
N LEU A 219 24.66 7.91 16.21
CA LEU A 219 24.60 8.89 15.12
C LEU A 219 23.87 8.32 13.90
N VAL A 220 22.85 9.04 13.43
CA VAL A 220 22.15 8.76 12.17
C VAL A 220 22.56 9.78 11.10
N LEU A 221 22.56 11.07 11.44
CA LEU A 221 22.91 12.16 10.55
C LEU A 221 23.58 13.30 11.33
N GLN A 222 24.61 13.91 10.75
CA GLN A 222 25.16 15.17 11.23
C GLN A 222 25.53 16.05 10.04
N GLU A 223 25.03 17.27 10.04
CA GLU A 223 25.27 18.27 9.01
C GLU A 223 25.85 19.52 9.67
N ARG A 224 26.91 20.05 9.07
CA ARG A 224 27.57 21.28 9.52
C ARG A 224 27.47 22.29 8.40
N MET A 225 26.74 23.37 8.63
CA MET A 225 26.66 24.48 7.70
C MET A 225 28.03 25.16 7.57
N ASP A 226 28.30 25.73 6.39
CA ASP A 226 29.48 26.56 6.19
C ASP A 226 29.47 27.75 7.15
N GLY A 227 30.64 28.04 7.75
CA GLY A 227 30.77 29.08 8.78
C GLY A 227 30.34 28.68 10.19
N ALA A 228 29.78 27.48 10.41
CA ALA A 228 29.42 27.03 11.76
C ALA A 228 30.68 26.76 12.61
N LEU A 229 30.61 27.10 13.91
CA LEU A 229 31.70 26.92 14.87
C LEU A 229 32.09 25.43 14.99
N LEU A 230 33.39 25.12 15.00
CA LEU A 230 33.88 23.74 15.15
C LEU A 230 33.49 23.11 16.49
N LEU A 231 33.41 23.92 17.55
CA LEU A 231 32.98 23.47 18.89
C LEU A 231 31.54 22.91 18.86
N SER A 232 30.69 23.42 17.96
CA SER A 232 29.29 22.99 17.83
C SER A 232 29.13 21.55 17.34
N ILE A 233 30.18 20.94 16.77
CA ILE A 233 30.14 19.55 16.29
C ILE A 233 29.88 18.58 17.44
N ASN A 234 30.61 18.75 18.54
CA ASN A 234 30.46 17.89 19.71
C ASN A 234 29.29 18.33 20.59
N ILE A 235 28.99 19.63 20.65
CA ILE A 235 27.85 20.14 21.42
C ILE A 235 26.53 19.66 20.82
N SER A 236 26.33 19.74 19.50
CA SER A 236 25.10 19.26 18.85
C SER A 236 24.90 17.75 19.06
N LYS A 237 25.97 16.94 18.95
CA LYS A 237 25.97 15.52 19.32
C LYS A 237 25.56 15.29 20.77
N GLY A 238 26.17 16.03 21.69
CA GLY A 238 25.86 15.92 23.11
C GLY A 238 24.41 16.29 23.41
N LYS A 239 23.88 17.35 22.79
CA LYS A 239 22.47 17.74 22.91
C LYS A 239 21.51 16.66 22.42
N ALA A 240 21.77 16.09 21.24
CA ALA A 240 20.96 15.00 20.67
C ALA A 240 20.99 13.74 21.55
N TYR A 241 22.20 13.34 21.99
CA TYR A 241 22.39 12.19 22.89
C TYR A 241 21.70 12.40 24.23
N THR A 242 21.86 13.58 24.85
CA THR A 242 21.24 13.90 26.14
C THR A 242 19.72 13.78 26.05
N ALA A 243 19.14 14.24 24.95
CA ALA A 243 17.71 14.18 24.76
C ALA A 243 17.16 12.73 24.74
N VAL A 244 17.94 11.80 24.18
CA VAL A 244 17.61 10.37 24.21
C VAL A 244 17.89 9.76 25.58
N ALA A 245 19.09 9.96 26.12
CA ALA A 245 19.55 9.35 27.36
C ALA A 245 18.66 9.71 28.56
N LEU A 246 18.19 10.95 28.62
CA LEU A 246 17.33 11.44 29.70
C LEU A 246 15.85 11.54 29.30
N LYS A 247 15.51 11.19 28.05
CA LYS A 247 14.16 11.20 27.51
C LYS A 247 13.43 12.55 27.68
N MET A 248 14.15 13.66 27.63
CA MET A 248 13.63 15.03 27.81
C MET A 248 14.40 16.04 26.98
N ASN A 249 13.94 17.28 26.88
CA ASN A 249 14.68 18.29 26.14
C ASN A 249 15.84 18.81 27.00
N THR A 250 16.94 19.23 26.37
CA THR A 250 18.11 19.70 27.14
C THR A 250 17.88 21.04 27.83
N GLU A 251 16.85 21.79 27.43
CA GLU A 251 16.46 23.01 28.14
C GLU A 251 15.84 22.68 29.51
N ASP A 252 15.09 21.58 29.60
CA ASP A 252 14.43 21.17 30.86
C ASP A 252 15.47 20.76 31.92
N LEU A 253 16.70 20.43 31.51
CA LEU A 253 17.81 20.11 32.40
C LEU A 253 18.44 21.32 33.09
N LYS A 254 18.25 22.53 32.54
CA LYS A 254 18.97 23.71 32.99
C LYS A 254 18.71 24.02 34.47
N ASP A 255 17.46 23.95 34.88
CA ASP A 255 17.07 24.20 36.28
C ASP A 255 17.50 23.04 37.20
N MET A 256 17.43 21.80 36.70
CA MET A 256 17.84 20.61 37.45
C MET A 256 19.34 20.51 37.70
N THR A 257 20.15 21.20 36.89
CA THR A 257 21.62 21.18 36.95
C THR A 257 22.21 22.48 37.47
N GLY A 258 21.36 23.44 37.88
CA GLY A 258 21.78 24.67 38.53
C GLY A 258 22.37 24.45 39.94
N PRO A 259 22.89 25.50 40.60
CA PRO A 259 23.60 25.39 41.88
C PRO A 259 22.83 24.69 43.02
N ASN A 260 21.50 24.68 42.96
CA ASN A 260 20.61 24.03 43.92
C ASN A 260 19.82 22.86 43.33
N GLY A 261 20.15 22.42 42.11
CA GLY A 261 19.44 21.37 41.40
C GLY A 261 19.94 19.97 41.77
N GLU A 262 19.03 18.99 41.77
CA GLU A 262 19.32 17.60 42.16
C GLU A 262 20.33 16.90 41.25
N LEU A 263 20.50 17.38 40.01
CA LEU A 263 21.41 16.81 39.00
C LEU A 263 22.66 17.66 38.77
N LEU A 264 23.01 18.55 39.71
CA LEU A 264 24.21 19.38 39.62
C LEU A 264 25.45 18.52 39.34
N GLY A 265 26.15 18.85 38.25
CA GLY A 265 27.38 18.16 37.85
C GLY A 265 27.19 16.87 37.04
N ILE A 266 25.98 16.53 36.59
CA ILE A 266 25.73 15.34 35.75
C ILE A 266 26.64 15.28 34.50
N ASN A 267 26.95 16.43 33.90
CA ASN A 267 27.85 16.58 32.76
C ASN A 267 29.34 16.29 33.09
N THR A 268 29.71 16.19 34.36
CA THR A 268 31.04 15.75 34.80
C THR A 268 31.13 14.24 34.95
N VAL A 269 29.99 13.58 35.18
CA VAL A 269 29.85 12.11 35.29
C VAL A 269 29.81 11.49 33.89
N ASP A 270 28.91 11.97 33.02
CA ASP A 270 28.91 11.63 31.60
C ASP A 270 29.22 12.89 30.77
N LYS A 271 30.42 12.93 30.20
CA LYS A 271 30.92 14.05 29.39
C LYS A 271 30.13 14.28 28.10
N LYS A 272 29.26 13.35 27.71
CA LYS A 272 28.36 13.52 26.56
C LYS A 272 27.12 14.35 26.91
N VAL A 273 26.80 14.51 28.19
CA VAL A 273 25.60 15.24 28.64
C VAL A 273 25.79 16.75 28.49
N VAL A 274 24.81 17.39 27.84
CA VAL A 274 24.74 18.84 27.66
C VAL A 274 23.50 19.37 28.38
N THR A 275 23.70 20.35 29.26
CA THR A 275 22.70 20.80 30.24
C THR A 275 22.03 22.13 29.88
N PHE A 276 22.12 22.53 28.61
CA PHE A 276 21.50 23.76 28.09
C PHE A 276 20.78 23.49 26.75
N GLY A 277 19.80 24.35 26.44
CA GLY A 277 18.85 24.15 25.35
C GLY A 277 19.42 23.97 23.95
N GLY A 278 18.60 23.36 23.08
CA GLY A 278 18.89 23.03 21.69
C GLY A 278 18.86 21.53 21.37
N GLY A 279 18.66 20.67 22.37
CA GLY A 279 18.37 19.25 22.22
C GLY A 279 16.88 18.95 22.45
N ILE A 280 16.26 18.18 21.54
CA ILE A 280 14.85 17.77 21.61
C ILE A 280 14.74 16.25 21.51
N ALA A 281 13.96 15.65 22.42
CA ALA A 281 13.63 14.23 22.39
C ALA A 281 12.50 13.97 21.39
N LEU A 282 12.74 13.14 20.39
CA LEU A 282 11.76 12.82 19.34
C LEU A 282 10.94 11.62 19.78
N LYS A 283 9.64 11.82 20.05
CA LYS A 283 8.76 10.82 20.67
C LYS A 283 7.57 10.46 19.80
N ILE A 284 7.20 9.18 19.82
CA ILE A 284 5.90 8.68 19.36
C ILE A 284 5.18 8.09 20.58
N GLY A 285 4.07 8.71 20.98
CA GLY A 285 3.44 8.37 22.27
C GLY A 285 4.43 8.56 23.42
N ASN A 286 4.71 7.48 24.16
CA ASN A 286 5.66 7.49 25.28
C ASN A 286 7.09 7.06 24.90
N ASP A 287 7.29 6.57 23.67
CA ASP A 287 8.57 6.01 23.25
C ASP A 287 9.44 7.07 22.58
N VAL A 288 10.66 7.24 23.09
CA VAL A 288 11.69 8.06 22.43
C VAL A 288 12.28 7.25 21.29
N ILE A 289 12.13 7.74 20.07
CA ILE A 289 12.60 7.07 18.86
C ILE A 289 13.89 7.67 18.31
N GLY A 290 14.34 8.79 18.87
CA GLY A 290 15.57 9.48 18.50
C GLY A 290 15.73 10.84 19.20
N GLY A 291 16.80 11.53 18.89
CA GLY A 291 17.10 12.86 19.43
C GLY A 291 17.60 13.81 18.35
N LEU A 292 17.17 15.07 18.43
CA LEU A 292 17.65 16.17 17.60
C LEU A 292 18.50 17.09 18.46
N GLY A 293 19.68 17.49 17.98
CA GLY A 293 20.55 18.45 18.64
C GLY A 293 21.05 19.51 17.68
N VAL A 294 20.88 20.78 18.03
CA VAL A 294 21.33 21.93 17.23
C VAL A 294 22.30 22.77 18.05
N SER A 295 23.39 23.20 17.43
CA SER A 295 24.35 24.11 18.04
C SER A 295 25.04 25.04 17.04
N GLY A 296 25.09 26.33 17.35
CA GLY A 296 25.90 27.30 16.62
C GLY A 296 25.60 28.76 16.94
N GLY A 297 24.39 29.06 17.43
CA GLY A 297 23.99 30.39 17.88
C GLY A 297 23.91 30.51 19.40
N THR A 298 23.09 31.47 19.85
CA THR A 298 22.64 31.53 21.25
C THR A 298 21.72 30.35 21.57
N VAL A 299 21.51 30.05 22.86
CA VAL A 299 20.59 28.97 23.30
C VAL A 299 19.19 29.16 22.71
N GLU A 300 18.69 30.39 22.68
CA GLU A 300 17.38 30.71 22.11
C GLU A 300 17.31 30.45 20.60
N GLN A 301 18.37 30.79 19.86
CA GLN A 301 18.46 30.52 18.42
C GLN A 301 18.52 29.01 18.15
N ASP A 302 19.39 28.28 18.87
CA ASP A 302 19.50 26.83 18.76
C ASP A 302 18.16 26.14 19.03
N MET A 303 17.42 26.57 20.06
CA MET A 303 16.09 26.05 20.38
C MET A 303 15.07 26.35 19.30
N LYS A 304 15.09 27.55 18.71
CA LYS A 304 14.17 27.93 17.63
C LYS A 304 14.39 27.07 16.38
N ILE A 305 15.64 26.80 16.05
CA ILE A 305 16.03 25.93 14.92
C ILE A 305 15.63 24.47 15.22
N ALA A 306 15.96 23.97 16.41
CA ALA A 306 15.57 22.62 16.82
C ALA A 306 14.04 22.42 16.79
N LYS A 307 13.28 23.42 17.23
CA LYS A 307 11.80 23.39 17.15
C LYS A 307 11.30 23.26 15.71
N ALA A 308 11.92 23.94 14.74
CA ALA A 308 11.53 23.79 13.33
C ALA A 308 11.71 22.35 12.84
N GLY A 309 12.86 21.72 13.14
CA GLY A 309 13.08 20.30 12.85
C GLY A 309 12.06 19.39 13.56
N PHE A 310 11.71 19.69 14.82
CA PHE A 310 10.70 18.95 15.57
C PHE A 310 9.28 19.06 15.00
N GLU A 311 8.88 20.25 14.51
CA GLU A 311 7.60 20.40 13.81
C GLU A 311 7.56 19.53 12.55
N LYS A 312 8.66 19.48 11.79
CA LYS A 312 8.76 18.60 10.62
C LYS A 312 8.68 17.12 10.98
N PHE A 313 9.32 16.72 12.08
CA PHE A 313 9.18 15.38 12.64
C PHE A 313 7.70 15.05 12.90
N LYS A 314 6.96 15.94 13.57
CA LYS A 314 5.54 15.71 13.83
C LYS A 314 4.72 15.63 12.55
N GLU A 315 4.96 16.52 11.59
CA GLU A 315 4.25 16.51 10.30
C GLU A 315 4.41 15.15 9.59
N VAL A 316 5.63 14.62 9.52
CA VAL A 316 5.91 13.34 8.83
C VAL A 316 5.31 12.15 9.56
N MET A 317 5.30 12.17 10.90
CA MET A 317 4.90 11.02 11.71
C MET A 317 3.40 10.98 12.03
N TYR A 318 2.72 12.13 12.02
CA TYR A 318 1.29 12.23 12.39
C TYR A 318 0.36 12.59 11.22
N ASN A 319 0.87 13.02 10.05
CA ASN A 319 0.06 13.25 8.84
C ASN A 319 0.24 12.16 7.76
N GLY A 320 0.89 11.04 8.11
CA GLY A 320 1.14 9.90 7.22
C GLY A 320 0.08 8.78 7.26
N ASP A 321 -1.05 9.01 7.93
CA ASP A 321 -2.20 8.09 8.02
C ASP A 321 -3.33 8.45 7.03
#